data_AF-A0A914Y7V6-F1
#
_entry.id   AF-A0A914Y7V6-F1
#
_cell.length_a   1.000
_cell.length_b   1.000
_cell.length_c   1.000
_cell.angle_alpha   90.00
_cell.angle_beta   90.00
_cell.angle_gamma   90.00
#
_symmetry.space_group_name_H-M   'P 1'
#
loop_
_entity.id
_entity.type
_entity.pdbx_description
1 polymer ?
#
loop_
_entity_poly.entity_id
_entity_poly.type
_entity_poly.pdbx_seq_one_letter_code
_entity_poly.pdbx_strand_id
1 'polypeptide(L)'
;MRKVAGSPRILDVVHMQGAQRLLERLAEMLAKIQKALGDYLERERSSFPRFYFVGDEDLLEIMGNSKDIFRIMKHLKKMFAGIMAIEYNEETKLITGMVSREGEHVELSSPIDLNKTPRVNDWLQKLESEMRNTLAKLLAQSLEHFAKFDFNKMDMNSYMEWLDAYPAQIIGITADIWWSESSEKRLAQSQRVEDVLASVEKTLELLSDSVLRDQPSVRRKKLEMLITEFVHKRDITRELVTSNVVNTTDFQWLQVMRFYFVAKELDPVKCCVVKMANAVFYYGFEYLGIQEKLVQTPLTDRCYLTMTQALHARLGGSPFGPAGTGKTESVKALGQQLGRFVLVFNCDETFDFQVCLFL
;
A
#
# COMPACT_ATOMS: atom_id res chain seq x y z
N MET A 1 7.76 -28.24 -40.16
CA MET A 1 8.98 -27.40 -40.14
C MET A 1 10.17 -28.02 -40.88
N ARG A 2 10.79 -29.14 -40.45
CA ARG A 2 11.97 -29.73 -41.18
C ARG A 2 11.73 -30.03 -42.67
N LYS A 3 10.56 -30.59 -43.03
CA LYS A 3 10.19 -30.85 -44.44
C LYS A 3 10.04 -29.57 -45.28
N VAL A 4 9.47 -28.53 -44.68
CA VAL A 4 9.34 -27.19 -45.29
C VAL A 4 10.70 -26.53 -45.43
N ALA A 5 11.58 -26.66 -44.44
CA ALA A 5 12.94 -26.15 -44.51
C ALA A 5 13.78 -26.82 -45.61
N GLY A 6 13.54 -28.11 -45.89
CA GLY A 6 14.20 -28.84 -46.99
C GLY A 6 13.63 -28.53 -48.39
N SER A 7 12.42 -27.98 -48.48
CA SER A 7 11.75 -27.61 -49.74
C SER A 7 10.95 -26.31 -49.56
N PRO A 8 11.63 -25.14 -49.65
CA PRO A 8 11.04 -23.87 -49.24
C PRO A 8 10.08 -23.24 -50.26
N ARG A 9 9.97 -23.80 -51.47
CA ARG A 9 9.08 -23.27 -52.51
C ARG A 9 7.63 -23.54 -52.13
N ILE A 10 6.79 -22.50 -52.17
CA ILE A 10 5.40 -22.59 -51.71
C ILE A 10 4.58 -23.64 -52.46
N LEU A 11 4.82 -23.81 -53.77
CA LEU A 11 4.16 -24.82 -54.58
C LEU A 11 4.50 -26.24 -54.09
N ASP A 12 5.76 -26.49 -53.73
CA ASP A 12 6.19 -27.80 -53.20
C ASP A 12 5.55 -28.10 -51.84
N VAL A 13 5.36 -27.07 -50.99
CA VAL A 13 4.68 -27.17 -49.69
C VAL A 13 3.19 -27.42 -49.84
N VAL A 14 2.52 -26.73 -50.77
CA VAL A 14 1.08 -26.90 -51.05
C VAL A 14 0.80 -28.29 -51.65
N HIS A 15 1.73 -28.82 -52.46
CA HIS A 15 1.63 -30.17 -53.02
C HIS A 15 1.95 -31.29 -52.02
N MET A 16 2.39 -30.98 -50.79
CA MET A 16 2.59 -32.00 -49.76
C MET A 16 1.24 -32.67 -49.41
N GLN A 17 1.17 -33.98 -49.63
CA GLN A 17 -0.06 -34.74 -49.36
C GLN A 17 -0.54 -34.59 -47.91
N GLY A 18 -1.80 -34.19 -47.76
CA GLY A 18 -2.46 -34.07 -46.46
C GLY A 18 -2.02 -32.86 -45.62
N ALA A 19 -1.19 -31.95 -46.15
CA ALA A 19 -0.71 -30.78 -45.42
C ALA A 19 -1.85 -29.86 -44.96
N GLN A 20 -2.85 -29.61 -45.82
CA GLN A 20 -4.02 -28.80 -45.47
C GLN A 20 -4.80 -29.41 -44.29
N ARG A 21 -5.20 -30.68 -44.39
CA ARG A 21 -5.93 -31.39 -43.32
C ARG A 21 -5.14 -31.43 -42.01
N LEU A 22 -3.82 -31.58 -42.10
CA LEU A 22 -2.94 -31.55 -40.93
C LEU A 22 -2.92 -30.17 -40.27
N LEU A 23 -2.80 -29.09 -41.05
CA LEU A 23 -2.78 -27.72 -40.55
C LEU A 23 -4.12 -27.33 -39.93
N GLU A 24 -5.24 -27.68 -40.58
CA GLU A 24 -6.59 -27.46 -40.03
C GLU A 24 -6.76 -28.18 -38.68
N ARG A 25 -6.34 -29.45 -38.60
CA ARG A 25 -6.36 -30.20 -37.33
C ARG A 25 -5.45 -29.59 -36.26
N LEU A 26 -4.25 -29.15 -36.63
CA LEU A 26 -3.33 -28.50 -35.70
C LEU A 26 -3.89 -27.17 -35.20
N ALA A 27 -4.52 -26.37 -36.06
CA ALA A 27 -5.19 -25.13 -35.68
C ALA A 27 -6.34 -25.39 -34.69
N GLU A 28 -7.17 -26.41 -34.94
CA GLU A 28 -8.25 -26.78 -34.02
C GLU A 28 -7.71 -27.27 -32.66
N MET A 29 -6.64 -28.06 -32.67
CA MET A 29 -5.99 -28.50 -31.43
C MET A 29 -5.37 -27.33 -30.65
N LEU A 30 -4.70 -26.41 -31.34
CA LEU A 30 -4.12 -25.21 -30.73
C LEU A 30 -5.20 -24.31 -30.12
N ALA A 31 -6.33 -24.12 -30.81
CA ALA A 31 -7.46 -23.35 -30.28
C ALA A 31 -8.04 -23.97 -29.00
N LYS A 32 -8.17 -25.31 -28.96
CA LYS A 32 -8.63 -26.02 -27.75
C LYS A 32 -7.63 -25.87 -26.59
N ILE A 33 -6.33 -25.96 -26.86
CA ILE A 33 -5.28 -25.78 -25.85
C ILE A 33 -5.29 -24.34 -25.33
N GLN A 34 -5.38 -23.35 -26.22
CA GLN A 34 -5.42 -21.93 -25.85
C GLN A 34 -6.64 -21.63 -24.97
N LYS A 35 -7.82 -22.16 -25.32
CA LYS A 35 -9.02 -22.02 -24.50
C LYS A 35 -8.83 -22.65 -23.11
N ALA A 36 -8.34 -23.88 -23.06
CA ALA A 36 -8.11 -24.57 -21.79
C ALA A 36 -7.07 -23.84 -20.91
N LEU A 37 -6.06 -23.23 -21.54
CA LEU A 37 -5.06 -22.42 -20.84
C LEU A 37 -5.66 -21.14 -20.27
N GLY A 38 -6.50 -20.44 -21.05
CA GLY A 38 -7.23 -19.26 -20.57
C GLY A 38 -8.14 -19.59 -19.39
N ASP A 39 -8.92 -20.68 -19.50
CA ASP A 39 -9.80 -21.17 -18.42
C ASP A 39 -9.01 -21.58 -17.17
N TYR A 40 -7.76 -22.01 -17.32
CA TYR A 40 -6.87 -22.32 -16.21
C TYR A 40 -6.35 -21.04 -15.55
N LEU A 41 -5.80 -20.11 -16.32
CA LEU A 41 -5.30 -18.83 -15.80
C LEU A 41 -6.38 -18.05 -15.05
N GLU A 42 -7.62 -18.08 -15.54
CA GLU A 42 -8.74 -17.40 -14.88
C GLU A 42 -9.09 -18.02 -13.51
N ARG A 43 -8.94 -19.34 -13.35
CA ARG A 43 -9.11 -20.00 -12.04
C ARG A 43 -8.00 -19.61 -11.07
N GLU A 44 -6.76 -19.52 -11.56
CA GLU A 44 -5.64 -19.10 -10.74
C GLU A 44 -5.85 -17.64 -10.29
N ARG A 45 -6.29 -16.75 -11.20
CA ARG A 45 -6.67 -15.35 -10.86
C ARG A 45 -7.80 -15.26 -9.86
N SER A 46 -8.84 -16.08 -10.03
CA SER A 46 -9.96 -16.16 -9.09
C SER A 46 -9.51 -16.61 -7.69
N SER A 47 -8.50 -17.49 -7.63
CA SER A 47 -7.97 -17.98 -6.35
C SER A 47 -7.09 -16.95 -5.63
N PHE A 48 -6.36 -16.11 -6.38
CA PHE A 48 -5.55 -15.03 -5.85
C PHE A 48 -5.73 -13.76 -6.68
N PRO A 49 -6.62 -12.83 -6.25
CA PRO A 49 -7.04 -11.68 -7.06
C PRO A 49 -5.92 -10.77 -7.55
N ARG A 50 -4.75 -10.73 -6.87
CA ARG A 50 -3.63 -9.88 -7.33
C ARG A 50 -3.03 -10.35 -8.65
N PHE A 51 -3.31 -11.57 -9.11
CA PHE A 51 -2.93 -12.01 -10.45
C PHE A 51 -3.68 -11.32 -11.58
N TYR A 52 -4.79 -10.60 -11.31
CA TYR A 52 -5.39 -9.72 -12.33
C TYR A 52 -4.46 -8.53 -12.69
N PHE A 53 -3.51 -8.17 -11.82
CA PHE A 53 -2.52 -7.13 -12.09
C PHE A 53 -1.32 -7.64 -12.91
N VAL A 54 -1.33 -8.91 -13.29
CA VAL A 54 -0.23 -9.60 -13.94
C VAL A 54 -0.72 -10.13 -15.30
N GLY A 55 0.04 -9.83 -16.35
CA GLY A 55 -0.27 -10.30 -17.71
C GLY A 55 -0.15 -11.82 -17.83
N ASP A 56 -0.75 -12.40 -18.86
CA ASP A 56 -0.75 -13.85 -19.08
C ASP A 56 0.66 -14.44 -19.15
N GLU A 57 1.61 -13.76 -19.79
CA GLU A 57 3.01 -14.21 -19.90
C GLU A 57 3.72 -14.29 -18.54
N ASP A 58 3.61 -13.23 -17.74
CA ASP A 58 4.17 -13.17 -16.40
C ASP A 58 3.50 -14.22 -15.49
N LEU A 59 2.18 -14.39 -15.60
CA LEU A 59 1.45 -15.37 -14.79
C LEU A 59 1.89 -16.79 -15.14
N LEU A 60 2.07 -17.10 -16.42
CA LEU A 60 2.64 -18.38 -16.86
C LEU A 60 4.07 -18.58 -16.35
N GLU A 61 4.89 -17.53 -16.30
CA GLU A 61 6.23 -17.58 -15.71
C GLU A 61 6.19 -17.91 -14.22
N ILE A 62 5.28 -17.27 -13.45
CA ILE A 62 5.08 -17.55 -12.02
C ILE A 62 4.64 -19.00 -11.80
N MET A 63 3.66 -19.48 -12.57
CA MET A 63 3.12 -20.84 -12.42
C MET A 63 4.13 -21.91 -12.86
N GLY A 64 4.85 -21.67 -13.96
CA GLY A 64 5.89 -22.55 -14.49
C GLY A 64 7.10 -22.66 -13.57
N ASN A 65 7.43 -21.60 -12.84
CA ASN A 65 8.55 -21.53 -11.90
C ASN A 65 8.11 -21.59 -10.43
N SER A 66 6.99 -22.25 -10.13
CA SER A 66 6.40 -22.29 -8.78
C SER A 66 7.32 -22.71 -7.63
N LYS A 67 8.42 -23.42 -7.93
CA LYS A 67 9.42 -23.86 -6.94
C LYS A 67 10.59 -22.89 -6.76
N ASP A 68 10.82 -21.99 -7.72
CA ASP A 68 11.94 -21.06 -7.73
C ASP A 68 11.45 -19.66 -7.30
N ILE A 69 11.58 -19.38 -6.00
CA ILE A 69 11.07 -18.15 -5.38
C ILE A 69 11.76 -16.92 -5.94
N PHE A 70 13.05 -17.00 -6.29
CA PHE A 70 13.80 -15.87 -6.82
C PHE A 70 13.27 -15.39 -8.17
N ARG A 71 12.68 -16.29 -8.96
CA ARG A 71 11.97 -15.91 -10.19
C ARG A 71 10.66 -15.21 -9.86
N ILE A 72 9.87 -15.77 -8.94
CA ILE A 72 8.58 -15.20 -8.52
C ILE A 72 8.76 -13.79 -7.91
N MET A 73 9.85 -13.58 -7.15
CA MET A 73 10.18 -12.29 -6.53
C MET A 73 10.19 -11.12 -7.51
N LYS A 74 10.58 -11.33 -8.77
CA LYS A 74 10.61 -10.29 -9.81
C LYS A 74 9.22 -9.70 -10.12
N HIS A 75 8.17 -10.47 -9.88
CA HIS A 75 6.79 -10.10 -10.18
C HIS A 75 6.06 -9.53 -8.95
N LEU A 76 6.61 -9.62 -7.73
CA LEU A 76 5.97 -9.11 -6.50
C LEU A 76 5.65 -7.62 -6.59
N LYS A 77 6.54 -6.83 -7.19
CA LYS A 77 6.35 -5.38 -7.42
C LYS A 77 5.12 -5.02 -8.29
N LYS A 78 4.59 -5.99 -9.05
CA LYS A 78 3.36 -5.81 -9.85
C LYS A 78 2.11 -6.13 -9.03
N MET A 79 2.24 -6.98 -8.01
CA MET A 79 1.13 -7.49 -7.21
C MET A 79 0.92 -6.72 -5.89
N PHE A 80 1.98 -6.14 -5.33
CA PHE A 80 1.98 -5.43 -4.05
C PHE A 80 2.50 -4.01 -4.22
N ALA A 81 2.00 -3.10 -3.37
CA ALA A 81 2.39 -1.69 -3.45
C ALA A 81 3.86 -1.47 -3.02
N GLY A 82 4.21 -1.93 -1.82
CA GLY A 82 5.50 -1.68 -1.17
C GLY A 82 6.44 -2.87 -1.11
N ILE A 83 5.99 -4.09 -1.44
CA ILE A 83 6.85 -5.28 -1.41
C ILE A 83 7.67 -5.35 -2.71
N MET A 84 8.96 -5.04 -2.62
CA MET A 84 9.91 -5.20 -3.71
C MET A 84 10.56 -6.59 -3.68
N ALA A 85 10.85 -7.09 -2.48
CA ALA A 85 11.44 -8.40 -2.24
C ALA A 85 10.91 -8.99 -0.94
N ILE A 86 11.10 -10.29 -0.77
CA ILE A 86 10.86 -11.04 0.46
C ILE A 86 12.17 -11.63 0.95
N GLU A 87 12.30 -11.76 2.26
CA GLU A 87 13.40 -12.50 2.85
C GLU A 87 13.05 -13.97 2.91
N TYR A 88 13.87 -14.78 2.23
CA TYR A 88 13.67 -16.21 2.14
C TYR A 88 14.93 -16.92 2.61
N ASN A 89 14.77 -17.81 3.59
CA ASN A 89 15.83 -18.66 4.10
C ASN A 89 15.79 -20.00 3.36
N GLU A 90 16.80 -20.29 2.52
CA GLU A 90 16.84 -21.50 1.69
C GLU A 90 16.92 -22.82 2.49
N GLU A 91 17.59 -22.81 3.64
CA GLU A 91 17.80 -23.99 4.48
C GLU A 91 16.50 -24.44 5.15
N THR A 92 15.79 -23.47 5.73
CA THR A 92 14.53 -23.70 6.46
C THR A 92 13.30 -23.62 5.56
N LYS A 93 13.45 -23.07 4.35
CA LYS A 93 12.39 -22.77 3.38
C LYS A 93 11.29 -21.87 3.96
N LEU A 94 11.68 -20.93 4.83
CA LEU A 94 10.80 -19.98 5.47
C LEU A 94 10.91 -18.61 4.81
N ILE A 95 9.77 -17.95 4.60
CA ILE A 95 9.72 -16.52 4.33
C ILE A 95 9.63 -15.80 5.68
N THR A 96 10.61 -14.96 5.98
CA THR A 96 10.76 -14.32 7.29
C THR A 96 10.42 -12.83 7.29
N GLY A 97 10.46 -12.17 6.14
CA GLY A 97 10.31 -10.72 6.09
C GLY A 97 9.93 -10.20 4.71
N MET A 98 9.56 -8.92 4.67
CA MET A 98 9.30 -8.16 3.46
C MET A 98 10.24 -6.95 3.37
N VAL A 99 10.66 -6.61 2.16
CA VAL A 99 11.63 -5.56 1.88
C VAL A 99 11.06 -4.60 0.85
N SER A 100 11.10 -3.31 1.17
CA SER A 100 10.69 -2.23 0.27
C SER A 100 11.76 -1.85 -0.74
N ARG A 101 11.37 -1.04 -1.73
CA ARG A 101 12.30 -0.50 -2.73
C ARG A 101 13.39 0.38 -2.09
N GLU A 102 13.06 1.08 -1.02
CA GLU A 102 13.94 2.01 -0.31
C GLU A 102 14.89 1.29 0.66
N GLY A 103 14.76 -0.03 0.81
CA GLY A 103 15.57 -0.85 1.70
C GLY A 103 15.03 -0.94 3.13
N GLU A 104 13.82 -0.45 3.40
CA GLU A 104 13.15 -0.75 4.66
C GLU A 104 12.77 -2.23 4.72
N HIS A 105 13.10 -2.85 5.84
CA HIS A 105 12.83 -4.25 6.16
C HIS A 105 11.74 -4.34 7.24
N VAL A 106 10.85 -5.32 7.08
CA VAL A 106 9.82 -5.66 8.07
C VAL A 106 9.79 -7.17 8.26
N GLU A 107 10.14 -7.62 9.46
CA GLU A 107 10.05 -9.02 9.86
C GLU A 107 8.58 -9.42 10.06
N LEU A 108 8.19 -10.58 9.52
CA LEU A 108 6.85 -11.12 9.68
C LEU A 108 6.64 -11.64 11.09
N SER A 109 5.48 -11.36 11.67
CA SER A 109 5.11 -11.87 13.00
C SER A 109 5.04 -13.40 13.05
N SER A 110 4.63 -14.03 11.95
CA SER A 110 4.68 -15.48 11.77
C SER A 110 5.37 -15.79 10.43
N PRO A 111 6.54 -16.45 10.45
CA PRO A 111 7.19 -16.91 9.23
C PRO A 111 6.30 -17.86 8.43
N ILE A 112 6.42 -17.82 7.10
CA ILE A 112 5.61 -18.64 6.19
C ILE A 112 6.44 -19.83 5.73
N ASP A 113 5.99 -21.03 6.07
CA ASP A 113 6.65 -22.29 5.71
C ASP A 113 6.18 -22.83 4.37
N LEU A 114 7.08 -22.79 3.38
CA LEU A 114 6.79 -23.24 2.02
C LEU A 114 6.72 -24.76 1.89
N ASN A 115 7.21 -25.54 2.85
CA ASN A 115 7.00 -26.99 2.86
C ASN A 115 5.53 -27.33 3.17
N LYS A 116 4.87 -26.52 4.01
CA LYS A 116 3.46 -26.70 4.36
C LYS A 116 2.51 -26.11 3.33
N THR A 117 2.93 -25.06 2.63
CA THR A 117 2.17 -24.44 1.54
C THR A 117 2.98 -24.37 0.25
N PRO A 118 3.05 -25.49 -0.49
CA PRO A 118 3.89 -25.57 -1.69
C PRO A 118 3.28 -24.89 -2.92
N ARG A 119 1.97 -24.61 -2.92
CA ARG A 119 1.30 -23.94 -4.05
C ARG A 119 1.52 -22.44 -3.96
N VAL A 120 1.79 -21.82 -5.12
CA VAL A 120 2.14 -20.41 -5.22
C VAL A 120 1.04 -19.50 -4.67
N ASN A 121 -0.19 -19.78 -5.05
CA ASN A 121 -1.35 -18.97 -4.69
C ASN A 121 -1.58 -19.02 -3.17
N ASP A 122 -1.43 -20.20 -2.57
CA ASP A 122 -1.65 -20.41 -1.14
C ASP A 122 -0.63 -19.63 -0.30
N TRP A 123 0.67 -19.66 -0.65
CA TRP A 123 1.66 -18.93 0.13
C TRP A 123 1.64 -17.43 -0.16
N LEU A 124 1.28 -16.98 -1.38
CA LEU A 124 1.06 -15.56 -1.68
C LEU A 124 -0.14 -15.00 -0.92
N GLN A 125 -1.23 -15.77 -0.79
CA GLN A 125 -2.38 -15.40 0.02
C GLN A 125 -2.02 -15.34 1.52
N LYS A 126 -1.18 -16.26 1.99
CA LYS A 126 -0.62 -16.19 3.35
C LYS A 126 0.29 -14.98 3.55
N LEU A 127 1.12 -14.64 2.56
CA LEU A 127 1.97 -13.44 2.59
C LEU A 127 1.12 -12.18 2.72
N GLU A 128 0.05 -12.06 1.93
CA GLU A 128 -0.89 -10.94 2.05
C GLU A 128 -1.56 -10.86 3.42
N SER A 129 -1.97 -12.01 3.97
CA SER A 129 -2.62 -12.08 5.28
C SER A 129 -1.63 -11.72 6.40
N GLU A 130 -0.43 -12.30 6.38
CA GLU A 130 0.60 -12.04 7.38
C GLU A 130 1.20 -10.64 7.28
N MET A 131 1.26 -10.04 6.08
CA MET A 131 1.58 -8.63 5.91
C MET A 131 0.64 -7.75 6.73
N ARG A 132 -0.69 -7.93 6.56
CA ARG A 132 -1.70 -7.17 7.31
C ARG A 132 -1.61 -7.42 8.82
N ASN A 133 -1.50 -8.69 9.21
CA ASN A 133 -1.39 -9.09 10.61
C ASN A 133 -0.15 -8.48 11.29
N THR A 134 0.98 -8.51 10.60
CA THR A 134 2.25 -7.99 11.09
C THR A 134 2.17 -6.48 11.26
N LEU A 135 1.70 -5.75 10.25
CA LEU A 135 1.58 -4.29 10.32
C LEU A 135 0.61 -3.83 11.43
N ALA A 136 -0.52 -4.51 11.60
CA ALA A 136 -1.46 -4.22 12.67
C ALA A 136 -0.88 -4.48 14.07
N LYS A 137 -0.12 -5.58 14.25
CA LYS A 137 0.60 -5.87 15.50
C LYS A 137 1.68 -4.82 15.78
N LEU A 138 2.47 -4.46 14.77
CA LEU A 138 3.48 -3.41 14.87
C LEU A 138 2.86 -2.05 15.21
N LEU A 139 1.67 -1.74 14.70
CA LEU A 139 0.94 -0.53 15.08
C LEU A 139 0.59 -0.51 16.57
N ALA A 140 0.03 -1.60 17.09
CA ALA A 140 -0.29 -1.72 18.51
C ALA A 140 0.96 -1.55 19.40
N GLN A 141 2.05 -2.23 19.03
CA GLN A 141 3.34 -2.12 19.74
C GLN A 141 3.93 -0.71 19.64
N SER A 142 3.84 -0.08 18.47
CA SER A 142 4.34 1.28 18.24
C SER A 142 3.58 2.29 19.09
N LEU A 143 2.25 2.16 19.21
CA LEU A 143 1.43 3.00 20.08
C LEU A 143 1.78 2.81 21.56
N GLU A 144 1.98 1.58 22.02
CA GLU A 144 2.40 1.29 23.40
C GLU A 144 3.80 1.83 23.71
N HIS A 145 4.75 1.72 22.77
CA HIS A 145 6.07 2.30 22.90
C HIS A 145 5.97 3.83 22.93
N PHE A 146 5.20 4.41 22.00
CA PHE A 146 5.05 5.85 21.87
C PHE A 146 4.37 6.50 23.08
N ALA A 147 3.39 5.81 23.69
CA ALA A 147 2.70 6.27 24.89
C ALA A 147 3.62 6.40 26.12
N LYS A 148 4.80 5.78 26.11
CA LYS A 148 5.81 5.90 27.18
C LYS A 148 6.65 7.17 27.06
N PHE A 149 6.61 7.86 25.91
CA PHE A 149 7.34 9.11 25.75
C PHE A 149 6.68 10.24 26.55
N ASP A 150 7.45 10.84 27.44
CA ASP A 150 7.11 12.14 28.01
C ASP A 150 7.62 13.24 27.07
N PHE A 151 6.72 13.86 26.32
CA PHE A 151 7.04 14.98 25.42
C PHE A 151 7.69 16.17 26.14
N ASN A 152 7.52 16.29 27.47
CA ASN A 152 8.19 17.34 28.24
C ASN A 152 9.68 17.02 28.46
N LYS A 153 10.07 15.75 28.49
CA LYS A 153 11.44 15.25 28.72
C LYS A 153 11.89 14.32 27.59
N MET A 154 11.54 14.64 26.35
CA MET A 154 11.81 13.78 25.22
C MET A 154 13.32 13.61 25.03
N ASP A 155 13.82 12.42 25.33
CA ASP A 155 15.18 12.02 25.04
C ASP A 155 15.30 11.67 23.56
N MET A 156 16.21 12.35 22.86
CA MET A 156 16.42 12.19 21.43
C MET A 156 16.82 10.75 21.08
N ASN A 157 17.61 10.09 21.94
CA ASN A 157 18.05 8.72 21.69
C ASN A 157 16.86 7.75 21.72
N SER A 158 16.02 7.85 22.75
CA SER A 158 14.82 7.02 22.88
C SER A 158 13.85 7.21 21.71
N TYR A 159 13.70 8.45 21.19
CA TYR A 159 12.87 8.71 20.01
C TYR A 159 13.47 8.10 18.73
N MET A 160 14.80 8.17 18.56
CA MET A 160 15.49 7.54 17.43
C MET A 160 15.39 6.01 17.46
N GLU A 161 15.49 5.41 18.64
CA GLU A 161 15.28 3.97 18.82
C GLU A 161 13.87 3.54 18.39
N TRP A 162 12.85 4.33 18.70
CA TRP A 162 11.49 4.10 18.21
C TRP A 162 11.39 4.24 16.68
N LEU A 163 12.04 5.24 16.08
CA LEU A 163 12.07 5.43 14.62
C LEU A 163 12.73 4.25 13.88
N ASP A 164 13.75 3.64 14.48
CA ASP A 164 14.43 2.50 13.89
C ASP A 164 13.65 1.19 14.07
N ALA A 165 12.95 1.04 15.20
CA ALA A 165 12.24 -0.18 15.54
C ALA A 165 10.99 -0.46 14.68
N TYR A 166 10.35 0.59 14.14
CA TYR A 166 9.10 0.44 13.40
C TYR A 166 9.21 0.86 11.92
N PRO A 167 8.37 0.29 11.03
CA PRO A 167 8.31 0.74 9.63
C PRO A 167 7.78 2.17 9.52
N ALA A 168 8.20 2.90 8.48
CA ALA A 168 7.84 4.29 8.19
C ALA A 168 6.31 4.46 8.16
N GLN A 169 5.61 3.56 7.48
CA GLN A 169 4.15 3.57 7.42
C GLN A 169 3.52 3.51 8.81
N ILE A 170 4.03 2.64 9.71
CA ILE A 170 3.50 2.49 11.07
C ILE A 170 3.77 3.74 11.91
N ILE A 171 5.00 4.28 11.82
CA ILE A 171 5.39 5.51 12.51
C ILE A 171 4.46 6.67 12.13
N GLY A 172 4.15 6.82 10.84
CA GLY A 172 3.21 7.85 10.37
C GLY A 172 1.82 7.69 10.96
N ILE A 173 1.27 6.47 10.94
CA ILE A 173 -0.06 6.18 11.52
C ILE A 173 -0.07 6.40 13.04
N THR A 174 1.00 6.02 13.75
CA THR A 174 1.13 6.27 15.19
C THR A 174 1.06 7.76 15.50
N ALA A 175 1.74 8.61 14.71
CA ALA A 175 1.68 10.07 14.86
C ALA A 175 0.25 10.61 14.56
N ASP A 176 -0.40 10.10 13.52
CA ASP A 176 -1.77 10.45 13.15
C ASP A 176 -2.79 10.14 14.26
N ILE A 177 -2.68 8.94 14.86
CA ILE A 177 -3.55 8.48 15.97
C ILE A 177 -3.28 9.31 17.21
N TRP A 178 -2.02 9.45 17.62
CA TRP A 178 -1.65 10.21 18.81
C TRP A 178 -2.18 11.65 18.75
N TRP A 179 -2.01 12.32 17.61
CA TRP A 179 -2.51 13.70 17.47
C TRP A 179 -4.03 13.76 17.51
N SER A 180 -4.71 12.81 16.84
CA SER A 180 -6.18 12.74 16.81
C SER A 180 -6.74 12.54 18.21
N GLU A 181 -6.21 11.58 18.97
CA GLU A 181 -6.64 11.27 20.33
C GLU A 181 -6.29 12.39 21.32
N SER A 182 -5.10 12.99 21.20
CA SER A 182 -4.69 14.10 22.07
C SER A 182 -5.57 15.33 21.87
N SER A 183 -5.88 15.68 20.61
CA SER A 183 -6.78 16.79 20.27
C SER A 183 -8.20 16.50 20.73
N GLU A 184 -8.72 15.31 20.45
CA GLU A 184 -10.08 14.93 20.82
C GLU A 184 -10.28 14.86 22.34
N LYS A 185 -9.26 14.43 23.09
CA LYS A 185 -9.29 14.45 24.56
C LYS A 185 -9.50 15.85 25.13
N ARG A 186 -8.88 16.89 24.53
CA ARG A 186 -9.07 18.28 24.95
C ARG A 186 -10.43 18.81 24.55
N LEU A 187 -10.82 18.59 23.30
CA LEU A 187 -12.13 19.00 22.78
C LEU A 187 -13.30 18.31 23.52
N ALA A 188 -13.12 17.06 23.98
CA ALA A 188 -14.12 16.36 24.78
C ALA A 188 -14.30 16.95 26.19
N GLN A 189 -13.27 17.64 26.70
CA GLN A 189 -13.29 18.37 27.98
C GLN A 189 -13.69 19.84 27.81
N SER A 190 -14.14 20.24 26.60
CA SER A 190 -14.38 21.63 26.24
C SER A 190 -13.17 22.54 26.44
N GLN A 191 -11.97 21.97 26.30
CA GLN A 191 -10.69 22.67 26.36
C GLN A 191 -10.17 22.93 24.95
N ARG A 192 -9.37 23.97 24.83
CA ARG A 192 -8.63 24.29 23.62
C ARG A 192 -7.37 23.41 23.51
N VAL A 193 -6.79 23.37 22.31
CA VAL A 193 -5.70 22.44 21.92
C VAL A 193 -4.31 23.09 21.90
N GLU A 194 -4.08 24.18 22.62
CA GLU A 194 -2.78 24.88 22.62
C GLU A 194 -1.64 24.01 23.18
N ASP A 195 -1.92 23.12 24.13
CA ASP A 195 -0.94 22.18 24.67
C ASP A 195 -0.50 21.12 23.64
N VAL A 196 -1.46 20.67 22.80
CA VAL A 196 -1.18 19.81 21.65
C VAL A 196 -0.32 20.55 20.63
N LEU A 197 -0.64 21.82 20.34
CA LEU A 197 0.16 22.65 19.44
C LEU A 197 1.61 22.77 19.92
N ALA A 198 1.82 23.08 21.20
CA ALA A 198 3.15 23.17 21.77
C ALA A 198 3.93 21.85 21.68
N SER A 199 3.25 20.71 21.88
CA SER A 199 3.84 19.37 21.77
C SER A 199 4.25 19.04 20.32
N VAL A 200 3.42 19.40 19.36
CA VAL A 200 3.68 19.25 17.92
C VAL A 200 4.86 20.13 17.49
N GLU A 201 4.91 21.40 17.91
CA GLU A 201 6.00 22.32 17.59
C GLU A 201 7.34 21.85 18.18
N LYS A 202 7.35 21.39 19.44
CA LYS A 202 8.55 20.81 20.06
C LYS A 202 9.04 19.54 19.34
N THR A 203 8.12 18.70 18.88
CA THR A 203 8.48 17.49 18.12
C THR A 203 9.07 17.87 16.76
N LEU A 204 8.54 18.90 16.10
CA LEU A 204 9.10 19.44 14.84
C LEU A 204 10.52 19.99 15.03
N GLU A 205 10.78 20.71 16.12
CA GLU A 205 12.13 21.21 16.45
C GLU A 205 13.11 20.03 16.58
N LEU A 206 12.73 19.00 17.34
CA LEU A 206 13.55 17.79 17.50
C LEU A 206 13.81 17.08 16.17
N LEU A 207 12.78 16.91 15.33
CA LEU A 207 12.91 16.30 14.01
C LEU A 207 13.83 17.12 13.08
N SER A 208 13.69 18.45 13.12
CA SER A 208 14.49 19.39 12.32
C SER A 208 15.97 19.36 12.71
N ASP A 209 16.26 19.35 14.02
CA ASP A 209 17.64 19.22 14.51
C ASP A 209 18.26 17.87 14.14
N SER A 210 17.43 16.83 14.11
CA SER A 210 17.86 15.46 13.82
C SER A 210 18.18 15.22 12.36
N VAL A 211 17.41 15.81 11.44
CA VAL A 211 17.61 15.65 9.99
C VAL A 211 18.85 16.41 9.49
N LEU A 212 19.28 17.46 10.20
CA LEU A 212 20.51 18.20 9.92
C LEU A 212 21.79 17.42 10.25
N ARG A 213 21.70 16.38 11.07
CA ARG A 213 22.83 15.50 11.41
C ARG A 213 23.01 14.42 10.36
N ASP A 214 24.15 13.74 10.39
CA ASP A 214 24.32 12.58 9.53
C ASP A 214 23.42 11.42 10.00
N GLN A 215 22.71 10.81 9.05
CA GLN A 215 21.70 9.79 9.31
C GLN A 215 21.77 8.72 8.22
N PRO A 216 21.49 7.45 8.58
CA PRO A 216 21.28 6.39 7.59
C PRO A 216 20.19 6.76 6.58
N SER A 217 20.31 6.28 5.35
CA SER A 217 19.39 6.64 4.25
C SER A 217 17.92 6.39 4.58
N VAL A 218 17.59 5.22 5.14
CA VAL A 218 16.23 4.84 5.55
C VAL A 218 15.70 5.77 6.64
N ARG A 219 16.51 6.03 7.68
CA ARG A 219 16.11 6.89 8.80
C ARG A 219 15.91 8.34 8.34
N ARG A 220 16.77 8.86 7.45
CA ARG A 220 16.62 10.21 6.88
C ARG A 220 15.27 10.36 6.17
N LYS A 221 14.88 9.39 5.34
CA LYS A 221 13.56 9.42 4.66
C LYS A 221 12.39 9.33 5.64
N LYS A 222 12.50 8.51 6.70
CA LYS A 222 11.49 8.46 7.78
C LYS A 222 11.32 9.82 8.47
N LEU A 223 12.43 10.52 8.73
CA LEU A 223 12.42 11.87 9.32
C LEU A 223 11.75 12.88 8.39
N GLU A 224 12.12 12.92 7.11
CA GLU A 224 11.52 13.81 6.10
C GLU A 224 10.00 13.61 5.97
N MET A 225 9.56 12.35 5.95
CA MET A 225 8.15 11.96 5.93
C MET A 225 7.43 12.47 7.18
N LEU A 226 8.01 12.27 8.37
CA LEU A 226 7.43 12.76 9.63
C LEU A 226 7.40 14.29 9.72
N ILE A 227 8.45 14.98 9.28
CA ILE A 227 8.47 16.45 9.27
C ILE A 227 7.29 16.97 8.46
N THR A 228 7.04 16.39 7.29
CA THR A 228 5.91 16.78 6.43
C THR A 228 4.57 16.55 7.14
N GLU A 229 4.41 15.43 7.83
CA GLU A 229 3.19 15.12 8.60
C GLU A 229 3.00 16.10 9.78
N PHE A 230 4.03 16.31 10.60
CA PHE A 230 3.95 17.18 11.76
C PHE A 230 3.77 18.67 11.38
N VAL A 231 4.28 19.11 10.23
CA VAL A 231 4.01 20.46 9.69
C VAL A 231 2.51 20.64 9.42
N HIS A 232 1.89 19.67 8.74
CA HIS A 232 0.44 19.70 8.51
C HIS A 232 -0.36 19.68 9.81
N LYS A 233 0.03 18.82 10.76
CA LYS A 233 -0.60 18.73 12.09
C LYS A 233 -0.51 20.04 12.87
N ARG A 234 0.64 20.73 12.83
CA ARG A 234 0.82 22.06 13.42
C ARG A 234 -0.14 23.06 12.80
N ASP A 235 -0.21 23.09 11.48
CA ASP A 235 -1.01 24.07 10.75
C ASP A 235 -2.51 23.89 11.02
N ILE A 236 -3.02 22.66 11.04
CA ILE A 236 -4.39 22.36 11.48
C ILE A 236 -4.60 22.80 12.93
N THR A 237 -3.69 22.43 13.83
CA THR A 237 -3.86 22.74 15.26
C THR A 237 -3.89 24.26 15.49
N ARG A 238 -3.09 25.04 14.75
CA ARG A 238 -3.16 26.50 14.74
C ARG A 238 -4.50 27.03 14.23
N GLU A 239 -5.06 26.42 13.18
CA GLU A 239 -6.38 26.79 12.66
C GLU A 239 -7.49 26.51 13.68
N LEU A 240 -7.44 25.37 14.39
CA LEU A 240 -8.39 25.02 15.45
C LEU A 240 -8.32 26.02 16.62
N VAL A 241 -7.10 26.41 17.05
CA VAL A 241 -6.89 27.42 18.09
C VAL A 241 -7.43 28.78 17.65
N THR A 242 -7.10 29.22 16.43
CA THR A 242 -7.52 30.51 15.87
C THR A 242 -9.05 30.58 15.73
N SER A 243 -9.68 29.48 15.36
CA SER A 243 -11.13 29.34 15.21
C SER A 243 -11.87 29.12 16.54
N ASN A 244 -11.15 29.07 17.67
CA ASN A 244 -11.71 28.83 19.01
C ASN A 244 -12.55 27.56 19.11
N VAL A 245 -12.12 26.49 18.44
CA VAL A 245 -12.82 25.18 18.49
C VAL A 245 -12.65 24.58 19.88
N VAL A 246 -13.76 24.23 20.51
CA VAL A 246 -13.79 23.64 21.86
C VAL A 246 -14.56 22.33 21.93
N ASN A 247 -15.28 21.93 20.88
CA ASN A 247 -16.15 20.75 20.91
C ASN A 247 -15.77 19.75 19.82
N THR A 248 -15.93 18.46 20.10
CA THR A 248 -15.64 17.37 19.16
C THR A 248 -16.63 17.29 18.00
N THR A 249 -17.78 17.96 18.09
CA THR A 249 -18.80 18.02 17.05
C THR A 249 -18.63 19.20 16.09
N ASP A 250 -17.63 20.06 16.32
CA ASP A 250 -17.38 21.22 15.47
C ASP A 250 -16.93 20.77 14.07
N PHE A 251 -17.50 21.35 13.02
CA PHE A 251 -17.17 21.01 11.66
C PHE A 251 -15.69 21.29 11.32
N GLN A 252 -15.08 22.31 11.94
CA GLN A 252 -13.66 22.62 11.75
C GLN A 252 -12.75 21.45 12.18
N TRP A 253 -13.17 20.71 13.20
CA TRP A 253 -12.51 19.46 13.61
C TRP A 253 -12.93 18.28 12.73
N LEU A 254 -14.23 18.14 12.48
CA LEU A 254 -14.76 16.99 11.75
C LEU A 254 -14.29 16.92 10.30
N GLN A 255 -14.07 18.05 9.63
CA GLN A 255 -13.61 18.09 8.23
C GLN A 255 -12.19 17.54 8.05
N VAL A 256 -11.39 17.47 9.12
CA VAL A 256 -10.04 16.94 9.09
C VAL A 256 -10.07 15.41 9.14
N MET A 257 -9.10 14.78 8.47
CA MET A 257 -8.91 13.33 8.53
C MET A 257 -8.31 12.93 9.88
N ARG A 258 -9.03 12.08 10.62
CA ARG A 258 -8.72 11.67 11.99
C ARG A 258 -8.55 10.17 12.07
N PHE A 259 -7.60 9.72 12.86
CA PHE A 259 -7.25 8.30 13.00
C PHE A 259 -7.51 7.83 14.43
N TYR A 260 -8.01 6.61 14.56
CA TYR A 260 -8.41 6.02 15.83
C TYR A 260 -7.95 4.57 15.92
N PHE A 261 -7.43 4.20 17.08
CA PHE A 261 -7.08 2.82 17.38
C PHE A 261 -8.15 2.15 18.25
N VAL A 262 -8.57 0.96 17.88
CA VAL A 262 -9.58 0.16 18.59
C VAL A 262 -8.89 -1.06 19.20
N ALA A 263 -8.33 -0.90 20.40
CA ALA A 263 -7.51 -1.93 21.05
C ALA A 263 -8.24 -3.26 21.34
N LYS A 264 -9.58 -3.24 21.44
CA LYS A 264 -10.40 -4.44 21.71
C LYS A 264 -10.75 -5.24 20.44
N GLU A 265 -10.42 -4.74 19.27
CA GLU A 265 -10.74 -5.40 18.01
C GLU A 265 -9.75 -6.54 17.75
N LEU A 266 -10.30 -7.73 17.47
CA LEU A 266 -9.50 -8.93 17.20
C LEU A 266 -9.10 -9.01 15.73
N ASP A 267 -9.88 -8.40 14.84
CA ASP A 267 -9.57 -8.32 13.42
C ASP A 267 -8.45 -7.28 13.18
N PRO A 268 -7.26 -7.71 12.72
CA PRO A 268 -6.12 -6.82 12.50
C PRO A 268 -6.43 -5.69 11.52
N VAL A 269 -7.37 -5.87 10.60
CA VAL A 269 -7.73 -4.84 9.60
C VAL A 269 -8.68 -3.79 10.18
N LYS A 270 -9.43 -4.13 11.24
CA LYS A 270 -10.42 -3.23 11.84
C LYS A 270 -9.90 -2.47 13.06
N CYS A 271 -8.69 -2.77 13.51
CA CYS A 271 -8.09 -2.12 14.68
C CYS A 271 -7.75 -0.64 14.44
N CYS A 272 -7.61 -0.21 13.18
CA CYS A 272 -7.36 1.18 12.81
C CYS A 272 -8.49 1.74 11.96
N VAL A 273 -9.13 2.81 12.46
CA VAL A 273 -10.28 3.46 11.83
C VAL A 273 -9.90 4.89 11.45
N VAL A 274 -10.14 5.24 10.19
CA VAL A 274 -9.96 6.59 9.65
C VAL A 274 -11.33 7.24 9.50
N LYS A 275 -11.50 8.45 10.02
CA LYS A 275 -12.74 9.23 9.88
C LYS A 275 -12.47 10.57 9.22
N MET A 276 -13.37 10.99 8.34
CA MET A 276 -13.34 12.32 7.74
C MET A 276 -14.79 12.78 7.53
N ALA A 277 -15.16 13.89 8.17
CA ALA A 277 -16.55 14.27 8.41
C ALA A 277 -17.36 13.09 9.00
N ASN A 278 -18.42 12.66 8.31
CA ASN A 278 -19.24 11.49 8.64
C ASN A 278 -18.74 10.19 7.99
N ALA A 279 -17.75 10.24 7.10
CA ALA A 279 -17.21 9.06 6.45
C ALA A 279 -16.30 8.27 7.40
N VAL A 280 -16.40 6.94 7.36
CA VAL A 280 -15.64 6.02 8.20
C VAL A 280 -15.04 4.93 7.32
N PHE A 281 -13.73 4.73 7.44
CA PHE A 281 -12.97 3.73 6.69
C PHE A 281 -12.11 2.89 7.63
N TYR A 282 -11.92 1.63 7.27
CA TYR A 282 -10.87 0.80 7.86
C TYR A 282 -9.57 0.97 7.09
N TYR A 283 -8.47 1.09 7.83
CA TYR A 283 -7.14 1.14 7.26
C TYR A 283 -6.82 -0.21 6.57
N GLY A 284 -6.35 -0.17 5.33
CA GLY A 284 -6.21 -1.40 4.54
C GLY A 284 -5.02 -2.29 4.90
N PHE A 285 -4.02 -1.75 5.62
CA PHE A 285 -2.76 -2.43 5.95
C PHE A 285 -2.07 -3.07 4.74
N GLU A 286 -2.19 -2.46 3.56
CA GLU A 286 -1.26 -2.73 2.46
C GLU A 286 0.13 -2.21 2.86
N TYR A 287 1.17 -3.03 2.77
CA TYR A 287 2.53 -2.53 2.99
C TYR A 287 2.91 -1.59 1.86
N LEU A 288 3.21 -0.34 2.20
CA LEU A 288 3.58 0.69 1.24
C LEU A 288 5.10 0.91 1.19
N GLY A 289 5.87 0.45 2.18
CA GLY A 289 7.27 0.87 2.30
C GLY A 289 7.39 2.35 2.66
N ILE A 290 8.51 2.98 2.28
CA ILE A 290 8.72 4.40 2.56
C ILE A 290 8.13 5.23 1.42
N GLN A 291 6.96 5.82 1.66
CA GLN A 291 6.27 6.64 0.67
C GLN A 291 6.76 8.09 0.68
N GLU A 292 6.82 8.69 -0.52
CA GLU A 292 6.95 10.13 -0.66
C GLU A 292 5.62 10.79 -0.27
N LYS A 293 5.60 11.48 0.88
CA LYS A 293 4.41 12.19 1.34
C LYS A 293 4.19 13.44 0.47
N LEU A 294 2.99 13.55 -0.09
CA LEU A 294 2.52 14.80 -0.68
C LEU A 294 2.32 15.83 0.43
N VAL A 295 2.78 17.07 0.21
CA VAL A 295 2.51 18.17 1.13
C VAL A 295 0.99 18.42 1.19
N GLN A 296 0.42 18.31 2.39
CA GLN A 296 -1.01 18.53 2.60
C GLN A 296 -1.31 20.03 2.63
N THR A 297 -1.80 20.52 1.50
CA THR A 297 -2.26 21.91 1.34
C THR A 297 -3.76 22.01 1.58
N PRO A 298 -4.31 23.22 1.81
CA PRO A 298 -5.77 23.40 1.91
C PRO A 298 -6.55 22.93 0.67
N LEU A 299 -5.89 22.82 -0.50
CA LEU A 299 -6.51 22.24 -1.69
C LEU A 299 -6.53 20.70 -1.61
N THR A 300 -5.44 20.10 -1.12
CA THR A 300 -5.33 18.66 -0.88
C THR A 300 -6.38 18.19 0.13
N ASP A 301 -6.57 18.92 1.23
CA ASP A 301 -7.56 18.56 2.26
C ASP A 301 -9.00 18.62 1.73
N ARG A 302 -9.31 19.66 0.93
CA ARG A 302 -10.61 19.76 0.25
C ARG A 302 -10.83 18.63 -0.77
N CYS A 303 -9.78 18.24 -1.47
CA CYS A 303 -9.81 17.08 -2.36
C CYS A 303 -10.10 15.80 -1.55
N TYR A 304 -9.40 15.58 -0.44
CA TYR A 304 -9.61 14.42 0.43
C TYR A 304 -11.02 14.38 1.00
N LEU A 305 -11.56 15.51 1.46
CA LEU A 305 -12.94 15.59 1.94
C LEU A 305 -13.92 15.18 0.84
N THR A 306 -13.76 15.74 -0.36
CA THR A 306 -14.65 15.43 -1.49
C THR A 306 -14.58 13.95 -1.89
N MET A 307 -13.37 13.40 -2.00
CA MET A 307 -13.14 12.01 -2.40
C MET A 307 -13.64 11.02 -1.35
N THR A 308 -13.39 11.28 -0.06
CA THR A 308 -13.89 10.45 1.03
C THR A 308 -15.40 10.48 1.12
N GLN A 309 -16.04 11.62 0.87
CA GLN A 309 -17.50 11.72 0.79
C GLN A 309 -18.07 10.94 -0.40
N ALA A 310 -17.44 11.03 -1.57
CA ALA A 310 -17.83 10.22 -2.73
C ALA A 310 -17.72 8.72 -2.44
N LEU A 311 -16.60 8.27 -1.85
CA LEU A 311 -16.39 6.88 -1.46
C LEU A 311 -17.43 6.40 -0.43
N HIS A 312 -17.76 7.25 0.56
CA HIS A 312 -18.80 6.95 1.55
C HIS A 312 -20.18 6.78 0.89
N ALA A 313 -20.48 7.58 -0.14
CA ALA A 313 -21.69 7.49 -0.95
C ALA A 313 -21.66 6.36 -2.00
N ARG A 314 -20.60 5.52 -2.03
CA ARG A 314 -20.38 4.47 -3.04
C ARG A 314 -20.28 5.00 -4.47
N LEU A 315 -19.71 6.20 -4.63
CA LEU A 315 -19.44 6.84 -5.91
C LEU A 315 -17.94 6.86 -6.19
N GLY A 316 -17.59 6.96 -7.47
CA GLY A 316 -16.23 7.24 -7.90
C GLY A 316 -15.85 8.70 -7.68
N GLY A 317 -14.57 8.96 -7.45
CA GLY A 317 -14.02 10.31 -7.37
C GLY A 317 -13.43 10.75 -8.70
N SER A 318 -13.83 11.91 -9.22
CA SER A 318 -13.40 12.44 -10.51
C SER A 318 -12.78 13.83 -10.38
N PRO A 319 -11.55 13.97 -9.84
CA PRO A 319 -10.87 15.25 -9.81
C PRO A 319 -10.54 15.71 -11.24
N PHE A 320 -10.92 16.94 -11.58
CA PHE A 320 -10.67 17.54 -12.90
C PHE A 320 -9.91 18.86 -12.76
N GLY A 321 -9.20 19.25 -13.82
CA GLY A 321 -8.38 20.46 -13.85
C GLY A 321 -7.17 20.34 -14.79
N PRO A 322 -6.42 21.43 -15.01
CA PRO A 322 -5.26 21.45 -15.91
C PRO A 322 -4.21 20.37 -15.59
N ALA A 323 -3.40 20.00 -16.59
CA ALA A 323 -2.26 19.10 -16.37
C ALA A 323 -1.29 19.69 -15.33
N GLY A 324 -0.65 18.82 -14.53
CA GLY A 324 0.33 19.24 -13.51
C GLY A 324 -0.27 19.79 -12.19
N THR A 325 -1.60 19.83 -12.03
CA THR A 325 -2.26 20.30 -10.80
C THR A 325 -2.33 19.27 -9.66
N GLY A 326 -1.55 18.19 -9.73
CA GLY A 326 -1.48 17.19 -8.65
C GLY A 326 -2.68 16.26 -8.52
N LYS A 327 -3.56 16.15 -9.53
CA LYS A 327 -4.77 15.29 -9.49
C LYS A 327 -4.44 13.83 -9.17
N THR A 328 -3.63 13.19 -10.01
CA THR A 328 -3.24 11.78 -9.84
C THR A 328 -2.51 11.56 -8.53
N GLU A 329 -1.58 12.45 -8.18
CA GLU A 329 -0.81 12.35 -6.94
C GLU A 329 -1.67 12.53 -5.69
N SER A 330 -2.71 13.39 -5.74
CA SER A 330 -3.67 13.53 -4.64
C SER A 330 -4.48 12.25 -4.43
N VAL A 331 -4.92 11.57 -5.50
CA VAL A 331 -5.66 10.30 -5.39
C VAL A 331 -4.75 9.20 -4.85
N LYS A 332 -3.50 9.12 -5.33
CA LYS A 332 -2.49 8.18 -4.82
C LYS A 332 -2.24 8.41 -3.32
N ALA A 333 -1.97 9.65 -2.94
CA ALA A 333 -1.69 10.02 -1.56
C ALA A 333 -2.89 9.72 -0.64
N LEU A 334 -4.14 9.96 -1.08
CA LEU A 334 -5.33 9.56 -0.33
C LEU A 334 -5.40 8.06 -0.10
N GLY A 335 -5.20 7.25 -1.14
CA GLY A 335 -5.24 5.80 -1.00
C GLY A 335 -4.12 5.28 -0.09
N GLN A 336 -2.91 5.86 -0.16
CA GLN A 336 -1.81 5.57 0.76
C GLN A 336 -2.17 5.93 2.21
N GLN A 337 -2.81 7.09 2.42
CA GLN A 337 -3.28 7.56 3.73
C GLN A 337 -4.38 6.65 4.31
N LEU A 338 -5.11 5.92 3.46
CA LEU A 338 -6.08 4.89 3.86
C LEU A 338 -5.48 3.46 3.88
N GLY A 339 -4.18 3.30 3.63
CA GLY A 339 -3.49 2.00 3.60
C GLY A 339 -3.95 1.09 2.47
N ARG A 340 -4.36 1.66 1.34
CA ARG A 340 -4.91 0.96 0.18
C ARG A 340 -3.88 0.83 -0.94
N PHE A 341 -3.97 -0.28 -1.67
CA PHE A 341 -3.23 -0.44 -2.92
C PHE A 341 -3.86 0.42 -4.01
N VAL A 342 -3.12 1.40 -4.52
CA VAL A 342 -3.57 2.30 -5.59
C VAL A 342 -2.83 1.97 -6.89
N LEU A 343 -3.60 1.78 -7.95
CA LEU A 343 -3.09 1.57 -9.30
C LEU A 343 -3.43 2.78 -10.17
N VAL A 344 -2.50 3.15 -11.05
CA VAL A 344 -2.69 4.25 -11.99
C VAL A 344 -2.69 3.67 -13.40
N PHE A 345 -3.81 3.83 -14.09
CA PHE A 345 -3.96 3.48 -15.49
C PHE A 345 -3.95 4.75 -16.31
N ASN A 346 -2.87 4.95 -17.06
CA ASN A 346 -2.81 6.01 -18.05
C ASN A 346 -3.58 5.53 -19.29
N CYS A 347 -4.78 6.05 -19.47
CA CYS A 347 -5.62 5.69 -20.60
C CYS A 347 -5.09 6.36 -21.87
N ASP A 348 -4.98 5.59 -22.95
CA ASP A 348 -4.75 6.07 -24.31
C ASP A 348 -5.75 5.43 -25.27
N GLU A 349 -5.67 5.78 -26.56
CA GLU A 349 -6.59 5.24 -27.58
C GLU A 349 -6.44 3.71 -27.80
N THR A 350 -5.33 3.11 -27.32
CA THR A 350 -5.06 1.67 -27.41
C THR A 350 -5.54 0.89 -26.19
N PHE A 351 -6.14 1.57 -25.21
CA PHE A 351 -6.65 0.94 -24.00
C PHE A 351 -7.84 0.04 -24.34
N ASP A 352 -7.63 -1.27 -24.29
CA ASP A 352 -8.63 -2.26 -24.65
C ASP A 352 -9.76 -2.30 -23.61
N PHE A 353 -11.01 -2.30 -24.10
CA PHE A 353 -12.20 -2.46 -23.27
C PHE A 353 -12.17 -3.74 -22.42
N GLN A 354 -11.54 -4.81 -22.92
CA GLN A 354 -11.39 -6.05 -22.16
C GLN A 354 -10.51 -5.87 -20.92
N VAL A 355 -9.53 -4.97 -20.95
CA VAL A 355 -8.68 -4.65 -19.79
C VAL A 355 -9.47 -3.86 -18.75
N CYS A 356 -10.41 -3.00 -19.16
CA CYS A 356 -11.27 -2.23 -18.25
C CYS A 356 -12.27 -3.09 -17.47
N LEU A 357 -12.75 -4.21 -18.00
CA LEU A 357 -13.74 -5.07 -17.35
C LEU A 357 -13.24 -5.73 -16.05
N PHE A 358 -11.92 -5.78 -15.87
CA PHE A 358 -11.27 -6.36 -14.69
C PHE A 358 -10.85 -5.32 -13.64
N LEU A 359 -11.08 -4.02 -13.91
CA LEU A 359 -10.82 -2.88 -13.03
C LEU A 359 -12.11 -2.40 -12.37
#